data_AF-N1WCK8-F1
#
_entry.id   AF-N1WCK8-F1
#
_cell.length_a   1.000
_cell.length_b   1.000
_cell.length_c   1.000
_cell.angle_alpha   90.00
_cell.angle_beta   90.00
_cell.angle_gamma   90.00
#
_symmetry.space_group_name_H-M   'P 1'
#
loop_
_entity.id
_entity.type
_entity.pdbx_description
1 polymer ?
#
loop_
_entity_poly.entity_id
_entity_poly.type
_entity_poly.pdbx_seq_one_letter_code
_entity_poly.pdbx_strand_id
1 'polypeptide(L)'
;MKSPWYIELLSFFGSLLAGGFFLLCLVVLGLLNNKQLDLFLGFFVMISASVLSFIPRRTKKQSYGSVFFSFLYQGFFLFLFGLYDIFKPEDTSILWIILIFQLTFFFLFSNPIQRFLSPILFFVFSGVLLYEYKILFLIPILTSACLFLVYHYTYPKNRKENFENLPYSLSISLLCLAGFSFVPELKQSPQIAEFQSFVFFFAGGVLLYKELKIKTNSLTFGSVILFFGLIFFPTLETPGIIVSFFLLLIGFVRGIPFLSYLAWFSLGLFYFAFYYDLDTTLLEKSKLMLGSSLLFFCAYFCLRLSPMGKKR
;
A
#
# COMPACT_ATOMS: atom_id res chain seq x y z
N MET A 1 -6.98 26.32 -13.63
CA MET A 1 -6.30 25.08 -14.06
C MET A 1 -5.70 24.45 -12.82
N LYS A 2 -5.95 23.16 -12.56
CA LYS A 2 -5.29 22.44 -11.46
C LYS A 2 -3.78 22.46 -11.72
N SER A 3 -2.97 22.70 -10.70
CA SER A 3 -1.51 22.52 -10.80
C SER A 3 -1.21 21.09 -11.27
N PRO A 4 -0.23 20.88 -12.15
CA PRO A 4 0.22 19.54 -12.49
C PRO A 4 0.73 18.82 -11.23
N TRP A 5 0.36 17.54 -11.06
CA TRP A 5 0.73 16.76 -9.87
C TRP A 5 2.24 16.68 -9.62
N TYR A 6 3.05 16.62 -10.68
CA TYR A 6 4.52 16.59 -10.54
C TYR A 6 5.09 17.88 -9.93
N ILE A 7 4.45 19.05 -10.16
CA ILE A 7 4.86 20.32 -9.54
C ILE A 7 4.53 20.31 -8.05
N GLU A 8 3.38 19.76 -7.68
CA GLU A 8 2.99 19.62 -6.27
C GLU A 8 3.93 18.68 -5.51
N LEU A 9 4.35 17.60 -6.16
CA LEU A 9 5.27 16.61 -5.62
C LEU A 9 6.70 17.19 -5.48
N LEU A 10 7.18 17.91 -6.49
CA LEU A 10 8.45 18.62 -6.43
C LEU A 10 8.44 19.73 -5.36
N SER A 11 7.35 20.48 -5.26
CA SER A 11 7.16 21.52 -4.23
C SER A 11 7.12 20.90 -2.83
N PHE A 12 6.51 19.73 -2.67
CA PHE A 12 6.53 18.97 -1.42
C PHE A 12 7.97 18.61 -1.03
N PHE A 13 8.71 17.93 -1.90
CA PHE A 13 10.10 17.56 -1.59
C PHE A 13 11.00 18.77 -1.35
N GLY A 14 10.86 19.83 -2.16
CA GLY A 14 11.62 21.06 -1.99
C GLY A 14 11.34 21.74 -0.65
N SER A 15 10.09 21.79 -0.21
CA SER A 15 9.72 22.36 1.10
C SER A 15 10.09 21.44 2.27
N LEU A 16 10.00 20.13 2.10
CA LEU A 16 10.45 19.16 3.09
C LEU A 16 11.96 19.27 3.33
N LEU A 17 12.74 19.39 2.26
CA LEU A 17 14.19 19.54 2.29
C LEU A 17 14.58 20.91 2.88
N ALA A 18 13.97 22.00 2.42
CA ALA A 18 14.24 23.34 2.94
C ALA A 18 13.91 23.46 4.44
N GLY A 19 12.74 22.97 4.86
CA GLY A 19 12.41 22.97 6.29
C GLY A 19 13.24 21.96 7.09
N GLY A 20 13.71 20.87 6.48
CA GLY A 20 14.70 19.98 7.09
C GLY A 20 16.02 20.69 7.40
N PHE A 21 16.55 21.47 6.46
CA PHE A 21 17.73 22.31 6.71
C PHE A 21 17.48 23.39 7.76
N PHE A 22 16.28 23.98 7.77
CA PHE A 22 15.90 24.94 8.80
C PHE A 22 15.88 24.29 10.19
N LEU A 23 15.30 23.10 10.34
CA LEU A 23 15.33 22.35 11.59
C LEU A 23 16.75 21.99 12.00
N LEU A 24 17.59 21.53 11.06
CA LEU A 24 19.00 21.24 11.32
C LEU A 24 19.74 22.48 11.82
N CYS A 25 19.51 23.65 11.24
CA CYS A 25 20.08 24.90 11.71
C CYS A 25 19.68 25.20 13.17
N LEU A 26 18.41 24.99 13.54
CA LEU A 26 17.95 25.17 14.91
C LEU A 26 18.59 24.18 15.88
N VAL A 27 18.83 22.93 15.46
CA VAL A 27 19.58 21.94 16.25
C VAL A 27 21.02 22.41 16.47
N VAL A 28 21.71 22.83 15.41
CA VAL A 28 23.13 23.27 15.50
C VAL A 28 23.29 24.52 16.38
N LEU A 29 22.31 25.43 16.35
CA LEU A 29 22.28 26.60 17.23
C LEU A 29 21.96 26.26 18.69
N GLY A 30 21.65 25.00 19.01
CA GLY A 30 21.26 24.56 20.35
C GLY A 30 19.89 25.08 20.80
N LEU A 31 19.08 25.62 19.89
CA LEU A 31 17.74 26.13 20.18
C LEU A 31 16.75 24.99 20.47
N LEU A 32 17.00 23.81 19.91
CA LEU A 32 16.23 22.57 20.12
C LEU A 32 16.83 21.67 21.22
N ASN A 33 17.56 22.25 22.18
CA ASN A 33 18.06 21.49 23.35
C ASN A 33 17.05 21.45 24.51
N ASN A 34 15.96 22.20 24.42
CA ASN A 34 14.93 22.21 25.44
C ASN A 34 13.75 21.33 25.00
N LYS A 35 13.69 20.14 25.61
CA LYS A 35 12.68 19.11 25.34
C LYS A 35 11.24 19.63 25.30
N GLN A 36 10.91 20.57 26.19
CA GLN A 36 9.57 21.17 26.25
C GLN A 36 9.30 22.07 25.05
N LEU A 37 10.31 22.85 24.62
CA LEU A 37 10.19 23.70 23.44
C LEU A 37 9.93 22.87 22.18
N ASP A 38 10.62 21.73 22.01
CA ASP A 38 10.46 20.89 20.83
C ASP A 38 9.04 20.33 20.69
N LEU A 39 8.47 19.86 21.81
CA LEU A 39 7.10 19.37 21.87
C LEU A 39 6.09 20.48 21.55
N PHE A 40 6.19 21.62 22.24
CA PHE A 40 5.25 22.73 22.04
C PHE A 40 5.37 23.36 20.65
N LEU A 41 6.58 23.52 20.14
CA LEU A 41 6.84 24.06 18.81
C LEU A 41 6.33 23.11 17.74
N GLY A 42 6.60 21.81 17.84
CA GLY A 42 6.06 20.81 16.92
C GLY A 42 4.53 20.83 16.86
N PHE A 43 3.89 20.82 18.03
CA PHE A 43 2.42 20.89 18.13
C PHE A 43 1.86 22.21 17.57
N PHE A 44 2.50 23.35 17.85
CA PHE A 44 2.11 24.65 17.33
C PHE A 44 2.23 24.74 15.80
N VAL A 45 3.32 24.22 15.23
CA VAL A 45 3.53 24.15 13.78
C VAL A 45 2.46 23.25 13.13
N MET A 46 2.12 22.12 13.75
CA MET A 46 1.06 21.24 13.25
C MET A 46 -0.32 21.91 13.24
N ILE A 47 -0.72 22.57 14.35
CA ILE A 47 -2.01 23.26 14.43
C ILE A 47 -2.05 24.43 13.45
N SER A 48 -1.00 25.25 13.40
CA SER A 48 -0.96 26.40 12.49
C SER A 48 -1.03 25.95 11.03
N ALA A 49 -0.29 24.92 10.63
CA ALA A 49 -0.39 24.31 9.30
C ALA A 49 -1.80 23.76 9.02
N SER A 50 -2.46 23.17 10.03
CA SER A 50 -3.85 22.70 9.92
C SER A 50 -4.82 23.84 9.65
N VAL A 51 -4.83 24.86 10.52
CA VAL A 51 -5.75 26.01 10.41
C VAL A 51 -5.54 26.74 9.09
N LEU A 52 -4.28 26.98 8.70
CA LEU A 52 -3.95 27.64 7.42
C LEU A 52 -4.41 26.82 6.21
N SER A 53 -4.52 25.50 6.33
CA SER A 53 -5.02 24.63 5.26
C SER A 53 -6.53 24.76 5.02
N PHE A 54 -7.30 25.22 6.01
CA PHE A 54 -8.75 25.41 5.92
C PHE A 54 -9.18 26.78 5.39
N ILE A 55 -8.28 27.76 5.36
CA ILE A 55 -8.63 29.12 4.93
C ILE A 55 -9.00 29.10 3.43
N PRO A 56 -10.25 29.42 3.05
CA PRO A 56 -10.73 29.31 1.68
C PRO A 56 -9.98 30.29 0.78
N ARG A 57 -9.29 29.76 -0.23
CA ARG A 57 -8.46 30.57 -1.13
C ARG A 57 -9.29 31.17 -2.26
N ARG A 58 -9.31 32.50 -2.31
CA ARG A 58 -9.94 33.28 -3.39
C ARG A 58 -9.21 33.18 -4.74
N THR A 59 -7.95 32.74 -4.78
CA THR A 59 -7.14 32.72 -6.01
C THR A 59 -6.79 31.29 -6.44
N LYS A 60 -7.39 30.84 -7.55
CA LYS A 60 -7.21 29.50 -8.18
C LYS A 60 -5.78 29.21 -8.71
N LYS A 61 -4.78 30.08 -8.51
CA LYS A 61 -3.49 30.03 -9.20
C LYS A 61 -2.31 29.46 -8.39
N GLN A 62 -2.38 29.35 -7.06
CA GLN A 62 -1.24 28.86 -6.26
C GLN A 62 -1.66 27.80 -5.23
N SER A 63 -1.24 26.56 -5.49
CA SER A 63 -1.42 25.42 -4.60
C SER A 63 -0.27 25.37 -3.58
N TYR A 64 -0.32 26.18 -2.52
CA TYR A 64 0.57 26.01 -1.35
C TYR A 64 0.23 24.76 -0.50
N GLY A 65 -0.61 23.85 -1.00
CA GLY A 65 -1.02 22.65 -0.27
C GLY A 65 0.18 21.77 0.10
N SER A 66 1.10 21.58 -0.84
CA SER A 66 2.34 20.82 -0.62
C SER A 66 3.24 21.42 0.46
N VAL A 67 3.32 22.75 0.53
CA VAL A 67 4.14 23.46 1.52
C VAL A 67 3.57 23.29 2.93
N PHE A 68 2.27 23.48 3.10
CA PHE A 68 1.62 23.25 4.40
C PHE A 68 1.68 21.79 4.84
N PHE A 69 1.60 20.87 3.88
CA PHE A 69 1.80 19.45 4.14
C PHE A 69 3.24 19.15 4.61
N SER A 70 4.27 19.75 4.03
CA SER A 70 5.65 19.63 4.54
C SER A 70 5.82 20.18 5.95
N PHE A 71 5.28 21.37 6.22
CA PHE A 71 5.32 21.96 7.57
C PHE A 71 4.60 21.10 8.59
N LEU A 72 3.48 20.49 8.21
CA LEU A 72 2.78 19.53 9.07
C LEU A 72 3.67 18.34 9.45
N TYR A 73 4.35 17.72 8.48
CA TYR A 73 5.23 16.58 8.77
C TYR A 73 6.45 16.98 9.57
N GLN A 74 7.03 18.15 9.30
CA GLN A 74 8.14 18.69 10.10
C GLN A 74 7.72 18.96 11.54
N GLY A 75 6.55 19.58 11.76
CA GLY A 75 5.97 19.77 13.08
C GLY A 75 5.67 18.43 13.78
N PHE A 76 5.19 17.44 13.04
CA PHE A 76 4.93 16.09 13.55
C PHE A 76 6.21 15.37 13.98
N PHE A 77 7.28 15.42 13.18
CA PHE A 77 8.57 14.84 13.57
C PHE A 77 9.16 15.53 14.81
N LEU A 78 9.12 16.86 14.88
CA LEU A 78 9.54 17.61 16.07
C LEU A 78 8.73 17.23 17.30
N PHE A 79 7.41 17.12 17.16
CA PHE A 79 6.52 16.71 18.23
C PHE A 79 6.89 15.31 18.74
N LEU A 80 7.13 14.36 17.83
CA LEU A 80 7.55 13.00 18.20
C LEU A 80 8.90 12.99 18.92
N PHE A 81 9.89 13.77 18.47
CA PHE A 81 11.18 13.89 19.15
C PHE A 81 11.03 14.46 20.57
N GLY A 82 10.30 15.57 20.73
CA GLY A 82 10.05 16.16 22.05
C GLY A 82 9.31 15.19 22.99
N LEU A 83 8.34 14.44 22.46
CA LEU A 83 7.61 13.43 23.23
C LEU A 83 8.52 12.29 23.67
N TYR A 84 9.39 11.80 22.77
CA TYR A 84 10.39 10.78 23.09
C TYR A 84 11.33 11.23 24.21
N ASP A 85 11.83 12.48 24.16
CA ASP A 85 12.80 12.96 25.14
C ASP A 85 12.22 13.29 26.52
N ILE A 86 10.95 13.70 26.58
CA ILE A 86 10.26 14.03 27.84
C ILE A 86 9.77 12.77 28.53
N PHE A 87 8.97 11.96 27.82
CA PHE A 87 8.24 10.86 28.42
C PHE A 87 9.03 9.55 28.37
N LYS A 88 10.09 9.48 27.53
CA LYS A 88 10.81 8.25 27.20
C LYS A 88 9.85 7.07 27.06
N PRO A 89 8.84 7.22 26.18
CA PRO A 89 7.81 6.20 26.06
C PRO A 89 8.46 4.90 25.62
N GLU A 90 7.90 3.76 26.03
CA GLU A 90 8.23 2.50 25.37
C GLU A 90 7.96 2.62 23.88
N ASP A 91 8.80 2.02 23.04
CA ASP A 91 8.75 2.14 21.58
C ASP A 91 7.35 1.85 21.01
N THR A 92 6.61 0.96 21.66
CA THR A 92 5.22 0.57 21.29
C THR A 92 4.20 1.70 21.44
N SER A 93 4.34 2.56 22.44
CA SER A 93 3.40 3.65 22.70
C SER A 93 3.52 4.79 21.68
N ILE A 94 4.71 4.99 21.11
CA ILE A 94 4.95 5.95 20.03
C ILE A 94 4.19 5.53 18.77
N LEU A 95 4.11 4.23 18.49
CA LEU A 95 3.35 3.70 17.35
C LEU A 95 1.86 4.03 17.45
N TRP A 96 1.27 3.93 18.63
CA TRP A 96 -0.13 4.34 18.86
C TRP A 96 -0.35 5.82 18.58
N ILE A 97 0.57 6.68 19.02
CA ILE A 97 0.52 8.11 18.75
C ILE A 97 0.56 8.36 17.24
N ILE A 98 1.48 7.70 16.51
CA ILE A 98 1.56 7.79 15.06
C ILE A 98 0.22 7.39 14.41
N LEU A 99 -0.38 6.28 14.82
CA LEU A 99 -1.66 5.81 14.26
C LEU A 99 -2.80 6.79 14.49
N ILE A 100 -2.92 7.33 15.71
CA ILE A 100 -3.93 8.33 16.06
C ILE A 100 -3.74 9.58 15.19
N PHE A 101 -2.51 10.06 15.02
CA PHE A 101 -2.22 11.20 14.17
C PHE A 101 -2.50 10.93 12.69
N GLN A 102 -2.15 9.76 12.16
CA GLN A 102 -2.47 9.44 10.76
C GLN A 102 -3.97 9.42 10.51
N LEU A 103 -4.75 8.84 11.43
CA LEU A 103 -6.21 8.82 11.35
C LEU A 103 -6.78 10.25 11.45
N THR A 104 -6.28 11.04 12.39
CA THR A 104 -6.63 12.46 12.57
C THR A 104 -6.33 13.25 11.30
N PHE A 105 -5.15 13.08 10.72
CA PHE A 105 -4.75 13.77 9.50
C PHE A 105 -5.59 13.37 8.29
N PHE A 106 -6.01 12.10 8.20
CA PHE A 106 -6.87 11.63 7.12
C PHE A 106 -8.21 12.38 7.07
N PHE A 107 -8.85 12.56 8.23
CA PHE A 107 -10.17 13.17 8.32
C PHE A 107 -10.13 14.70 8.32
N LEU A 108 -9.17 15.29 9.03
CA LEU A 108 -9.07 16.75 9.14
C LEU A 108 -8.47 17.39 7.89
N PHE A 109 -7.47 16.78 7.24
CA PHE A 109 -6.81 17.44 6.13
C PHE A 109 -7.47 17.10 4.80
N SER A 110 -7.83 18.15 4.05
CA SER A 110 -8.37 18.00 2.70
C SER A 110 -7.30 17.88 1.61
N ASN A 111 -6.02 17.79 1.97
CA ASN A 111 -4.94 17.68 1.00
C ASN A 111 -4.94 16.26 0.36
N PRO A 112 -4.97 16.16 -0.99
CA PRO A 112 -4.96 14.88 -1.68
C PRO A 112 -3.72 14.02 -1.39
N ILE A 113 -2.56 14.65 -1.10
CA ILE A 113 -1.32 13.94 -0.78
C ILE A 113 -1.40 13.32 0.62
N GLN A 114 -1.91 14.06 1.62
CA GLN A 114 -2.12 13.54 2.97
C GLN A 114 -3.12 12.38 2.98
N ARG A 115 -4.23 12.51 2.25
CA ARG A 115 -5.23 11.44 2.15
C ARG A 115 -4.71 10.21 1.43
N PHE A 116 -3.70 10.36 0.58
CA PHE A 116 -3.00 9.25 -0.04
C PHE A 116 -1.97 8.62 0.92
N LEU A 117 -1.18 9.42 1.62
CA LEU A 117 -0.10 8.91 2.47
C LEU A 117 -0.60 8.31 3.79
N SER A 118 -1.63 8.91 4.39
CA SER A 118 -2.13 8.49 5.71
C SER A 118 -2.59 7.02 5.77
N PRO A 119 -3.40 6.50 4.82
CA PRO A 119 -3.77 5.09 4.84
C PRO A 119 -2.56 4.15 4.74
N ILE A 120 -1.56 4.51 3.93
CA ILE A 120 -0.32 3.72 3.78
C ILE A 120 0.39 3.64 5.13
N LEU A 121 0.64 4.79 5.75
CA LEU A 121 1.30 4.85 7.05
C LEU A 121 0.47 4.15 8.12
N PHE A 122 -0.85 4.33 8.14
CA PHE A 122 -1.74 3.69 9.10
C PHE A 122 -1.64 2.16 9.04
N PHE A 123 -1.74 1.56 7.84
CA PHE A 123 -1.65 0.10 7.72
C PHE A 123 -0.24 -0.43 7.98
N VAL A 124 0.80 0.26 7.52
CA VAL A 124 2.19 -0.13 7.78
C VAL A 124 2.50 -0.09 9.28
N PHE A 125 2.23 1.03 9.95
CA PHE A 125 2.47 1.14 11.40
C PHE A 125 1.54 0.25 12.22
N SER A 126 0.34 -0.06 11.75
CA SER A 126 -0.52 -1.07 12.38
C SER A 126 0.12 -2.47 12.29
N GLY A 127 0.72 -2.80 11.15
CA GLY A 127 1.48 -4.04 10.97
C GLY A 127 2.69 -4.11 11.91
N VAL A 128 3.48 -3.03 11.99
CA VAL A 128 4.62 -2.93 12.92
C VAL A 128 4.15 -3.04 14.38
N LEU A 129 3.04 -2.39 14.74
CA LEU A 129 2.48 -2.46 16.09
C LEU A 129 2.06 -3.89 16.45
N LEU A 130 1.39 -4.60 15.55
CA LEU A 130 1.02 -6.01 15.76
C LEU A 130 2.26 -6.91 15.91
N TYR A 131 3.33 -6.57 15.19
CA TYR A 131 4.61 -7.24 15.30
C TYR A 131 5.25 -7.04 16.68
N GLU A 132 5.34 -5.79 17.16
CA GLU A 132 5.90 -5.46 18.47
C GLU A 132 5.15 -6.12 19.63
N TYR A 133 3.80 -6.16 19.58
CA TYR A 133 3.00 -6.86 20.60
C TYR A 133 3.02 -8.39 20.45
N LYS A 134 3.68 -8.93 19.41
CA LYS A 134 3.70 -10.36 19.07
C LYS A 134 2.30 -10.95 18.83
N ILE A 135 1.32 -10.13 18.45
CA ILE A 135 -0.06 -10.54 18.16
C ILE A 135 -0.22 -10.69 16.63
N LEU A 136 0.65 -11.51 16.05
CA LEU A 136 0.76 -11.66 14.59
C LEU A 136 -0.51 -12.28 13.96
N PHE A 137 -1.31 -13.01 14.73
CA PHE A 137 -2.59 -13.58 14.28
C PHE A 137 -3.61 -12.54 13.82
N LEU A 138 -3.45 -11.26 14.22
CA LEU A 138 -4.34 -10.19 13.76
C LEU A 138 -3.96 -9.63 12.38
N ILE A 139 -2.78 -9.96 11.84
CA ILE A 139 -2.34 -9.44 10.53
C ILE A 139 -3.27 -9.90 9.39
N PRO A 140 -3.72 -11.17 9.29
CA PRO A 140 -4.71 -11.59 8.29
C PRO A 140 -6.05 -10.84 8.41
N ILE A 141 -6.44 -10.45 9.62
CA ILE A 141 -7.65 -9.66 9.84
C ILE A 141 -7.43 -8.24 9.30
N LEU A 142 -6.27 -7.64 9.57
CA LEU A 142 -5.89 -6.32 9.05
C LEU A 142 -5.81 -6.31 7.51
N THR A 143 -5.24 -7.36 6.90
CA THR A 143 -5.20 -7.49 5.42
C THR A 143 -6.59 -7.67 4.84
N SER A 144 -7.46 -8.46 5.48
CA SER A 144 -8.84 -8.63 5.04
C SER A 144 -9.64 -7.31 5.08
N ALA A 145 -9.45 -6.50 6.12
CA ALA A 145 -10.06 -5.18 6.24
C ALA A 145 -9.55 -4.24 5.14
N CYS A 146 -8.23 -4.23 4.89
CA CYS A 146 -7.63 -3.46 3.80
C CYS A 146 -8.19 -3.88 2.43
N LEU A 147 -8.29 -5.19 2.19
CA LEU A 147 -8.84 -5.76 0.95
C LEU A 147 -10.28 -5.32 0.73
N PHE A 148 -11.12 -5.45 1.75
CA PHE A 148 -12.50 -5.01 1.70
C PHE A 148 -12.60 -3.52 1.32
N LEU A 149 -11.77 -2.66 1.91
CA LEU A 149 -11.73 -1.24 1.59
C LEU A 149 -11.25 -0.99 0.15
N VAL A 150 -10.20 -1.68 -0.33
CA VAL A 150 -9.76 -1.61 -1.74
C VAL A 150 -10.91 -1.97 -2.66
N TYR A 151 -11.59 -3.09 -2.42
CA TYR A 151 -12.69 -3.55 -3.25
C TYR A 151 -13.85 -2.54 -3.27
N HIS A 152 -14.21 -1.99 -2.10
CA HIS A 152 -15.30 -1.03 -1.94
C HIS A 152 -15.03 0.31 -2.64
N TYR A 153 -13.84 0.88 -2.47
CA TYR A 153 -13.48 2.20 -2.98
C TYR A 153 -12.99 2.20 -4.44
N THR A 154 -12.67 1.02 -5.00
CA THR A 154 -12.39 0.91 -6.44
C THR A 154 -13.66 0.88 -7.28
N TYR A 155 -14.83 0.70 -6.66
CA TYR A 155 -16.09 0.74 -7.39
C TYR A 155 -16.46 2.19 -7.76
N PRO A 156 -16.74 2.49 -9.05
CA PRO A 156 -16.91 3.88 -9.51
C PRO A 156 -18.05 4.62 -8.82
N LYS A 157 -19.14 3.92 -8.45
CA LYS A 157 -20.28 4.52 -7.73
C LYS A 157 -19.92 5.06 -6.34
N ASN A 158 -18.86 4.53 -5.71
CA ASN A 158 -18.47 4.89 -4.35
C ASN A 158 -17.34 5.94 -4.32
N ARG A 159 -16.81 6.34 -5.48
CA ARG A 159 -15.72 7.30 -5.58
C ARG A 159 -16.25 8.72 -5.45
N LYS A 160 -16.27 9.25 -4.23
CA LYS A 160 -16.45 10.69 -3.98
C LYS A 160 -15.18 11.43 -4.41
N GLU A 161 -15.30 12.64 -4.96
CA GLU A 161 -14.16 13.47 -5.42
C GLU A 161 -13.07 13.64 -4.35
N ASN A 162 -13.48 13.76 -3.09
CA ASN A 162 -12.60 13.90 -1.93
C ASN A 162 -11.73 12.67 -1.61
N PHE A 163 -12.09 11.49 -2.13
CA PHE A 163 -11.43 10.21 -1.86
C PHE A 163 -10.92 9.55 -3.15
N GLU A 164 -10.69 10.33 -4.21
CA GLU A 164 -10.21 9.82 -5.50
C GLU A 164 -8.91 9.02 -5.38
N ASN A 165 -8.02 9.43 -4.46
CA ASN A 165 -6.72 8.79 -4.27
C ASN A 165 -6.73 7.57 -3.34
N LEU A 166 -7.81 7.37 -2.59
CA LEU A 166 -7.94 6.33 -1.59
C LEU A 166 -7.74 4.89 -2.11
N PRO A 167 -8.31 4.48 -3.27
CA PRO A 167 -8.07 3.12 -3.78
C PRO A 167 -6.57 2.87 -4.06
N TYR A 168 -5.85 3.88 -4.54
CA TYR A 168 -4.42 3.74 -4.82
C TYR A 168 -3.60 3.57 -3.54
N SER A 169 -3.87 4.39 -2.52
CA SER A 169 -3.18 4.29 -1.23
C SER A 169 -3.47 2.95 -0.54
N LEU A 170 -4.73 2.49 -0.60
CA LEU A 170 -5.10 1.20 -0.02
C LEU A 170 -4.45 0.03 -0.77
N SER A 171 -4.31 0.10 -2.09
CA SER A 171 -3.60 -0.94 -2.85
C SER A 171 -2.11 -1.00 -2.53
N ILE A 172 -1.46 0.15 -2.33
CA ILE A 172 -0.06 0.18 -1.84
C ILE A 172 0.01 -0.37 -0.42
N SER A 173 -0.92 0.02 0.46
CA SER A 173 -1.01 -0.49 1.83
C SER A 173 -1.12 -2.01 1.85
N LEU A 174 -1.97 -2.56 0.98
CA LEU A 174 -2.21 -4.00 0.86
C LEU A 174 -0.98 -4.73 0.33
N LEU A 175 -0.23 -4.14 -0.60
CA LEU A 175 1.07 -4.64 -1.06
C LEU A 175 2.12 -4.63 0.07
N CYS A 176 2.20 -3.55 0.85
CA CYS A 176 3.10 -3.48 2.00
C CYS A 176 2.75 -4.53 3.06
N LEU A 177 1.46 -4.72 3.35
CA LEU A 177 1.01 -5.75 4.29
C LEU A 177 1.34 -7.16 3.82
N ALA A 178 1.20 -7.43 2.52
CA ALA A 178 1.62 -8.70 1.94
C ALA A 178 3.15 -8.85 1.96
N GLY A 179 3.89 -7.74 1.81
CA GLY A 179 5.34 -7.72 1.88
C GLY A 179 5.91 -8.06 3.26
N PHE A 180 5.14 -7.89 4.33
CA PHE A 180 5.54 -8.35 5.67
C PHE A 180 5.81 -9.86 5.72
N SER A 181 5.27 -10.67 4.80
CA SER A 181 5.57 -12.12 4.75
C SER A 181 7.04 -12.44 4.47
N PHE A 182 7.79 -11.50 3.88
CA PHE A 182 9.22 -11.67 3.59
C PHE A 182 10.13 -11.25 4.75
N VAL A 183 9.57 -10.70 5.82
CA VAL A 183 10.36 -10.32 7.00
C VAL A 183 10.82 -11.60 7.72
N PRO A 184 12.12 -11.78 8.00
CA PRO A 184 12.67 -13.03 8.53
C PRO A 184 11.98 -13.53 9.81
N GLU A 185 11.59 -12.62 10.70
CA GLU A 185 10.90 -12.98 11.94
C GLU A 185 9.47 -13.49 11.70
N LEU A 186 8.78 -12.95 10.69
CA LEU A 186 7.43 -13.38 10.29
C LEU A 186 7.44 -14.69 9.48
N LYS A 187 8.55 -14.97 8.78
CA LYS A 187 8.78 -16.25 8.08
C LYS A 187 8.75 -17.46 9.03
N GLN A 188 9.06 -17.25 10.31
CA GLN A 188 9.01 -18.31 11.33
C GLN A 188 7.58 -18.81 11.62
N SER A 189 6.56 -18.04 11.23
CA SER A 189 5.14 -18.38 11.41
C SER A 189 4.44 -18.58 10.05
N PRO A 190 4.68 -19.72 9.36
CA PRO A 190 4.17 -19.96 8.00
C PRO A 190 2.63 -19.89 7.92
N GLN A 191 1.94 -20.25 9.00
CA GLN A 191 0.49 -20.19 9.12
C GLN A 191 -0.09 -18.81 8.77
N ILE A 192 0.61 -17.71 9.10
CA ILE A 192 0.11 -16.36 8.88
C ILE A 192 0.12 -16.01 7.40
N ALA A 193 1.20 -16.36 6.70
CA ALA A 193 1.31 -16.17 5.26
C ALA A 193 0.26 -17.02 4.52
N GLU A 194 0.06 -18.27 4.94
CA GLU A 194 -1.00 -19.14 4.41
C GLU A 194 -2.40 -18.55 4.59
N PHE A 195 -2.74 -18.07 5.80
CA PHE A 195 -4.04 -17.44 6.05
C PHE A 195 -4.26 -16.20 5.18
N GLN A 196 -3.24 -15.35 5.02
CA GLN A 196 -3.33 -14.21 4.11
C GLN A 196 -3.56 -14.66 2.66
N SER A 197 -2.80 -15.65 2.19
CA SER A 197 -2.96 -16.20 0.85
C SER A 197 -4.34 -16.78 0.62
N PHE A 198 -4.92 -17.49 1.59
CA PHE A 198 -6.30 -17.96 1.51
C PHE A 198 -7.29 -16.80 1.38
N VAL A 199 -7.14 -15.75 2.19
CA VAL A 199 -7.98 -14.54 2.09
C VAL A 199 -7.91 -13.95 0.69
N PHE A 200 -6.70 -13.78 0.13
CA PHE A 200 -6.53 -13.24 -1.23
C PHE A 200 -7.05 -14.17 -2.31
N PHE A 201 -6.84 -15.49 -2.16
CA PHE A 201 -7.31 -16.50 -3.10
C PHE A 201 -8.85 -16.51 -3.17
N PHE A 202 -9.54 -16.53 -2.03
CA PHE A 202 -10.99 -16.45 -1.99
C PHE A 202 -11.51 -15.12 -2.53
N ALA A 203 -10.87 -14.01 -2.18
CA ALA A 203 -11.25 -12.70 -2.72
C ALA A 203 -11.10 -12.62 -4.25
N GLY A 204 -10.01 -13.15 -4.79
CA GLY A 204 -9.79 -13.27 -6.23
C GLY A 204 -10.84 -14.16 -6.90
N GLY A 205 -11.14 -15.31 -6.31
CA GLY A 205 -12.19 -16.22 -6.78
C GLY A 205 -13.58 -15.57 -6.80
N VAL A 206 -13.95 -14.82 -5.76
CA VAL A 206 -15.22 -14.08 -5.69
C VAL A 206 -15.28 -12.97 -6.76
N LEU A 207 -14.17 -12.28 -6.99
CA LEU A 207 -14.10 -11.25 -8.03
C LEU A 207 -14.27 -11.86 -9.42
N LEU A 208 -13.53 -12.93 -9.72
CA LEU A 208 -13.67 -13.68 -10.97
C LEU A 208 -15.10 -14.21 -11.15
N TYR A 209 -15.72 -14.75 -10.09
CA TYR A 209 -17.11 -15.18 -10.12
C TYR A 209 -18.04 -14.06 -10.54
N LYS A 210 -17.94 -12.90 -9.90
CA LYS A 210 -18.84 -11.77 -10.15
C LYS A 210 -18.70 -11.23 -11.57
N GLU A 211 -17.49 -11.15 -12.09
CA GLU A 211 -17.23 -10.56 -13.41
C GLU A 211 -17.43 -11.57 -14.56
N LEU A 212 -17.18 -12.87 -14.35
CA LEU A 212 -17.33 -13.91 -15.39
C LEU A 212 -18.75 -14.47 -15.48
N LYS A 213 -19.47 -14.66 -14.36
CA LYS A 213 -20.83 -15.25 -14.36
C LYS A 213 -21.80 -14.53 -15.29
N ILE A 214 -21.61 -13.21 -15.44
CA ILE A 214 -22.49 -12.37 -16.27
C ILE A 214 -22.20 -12.55 -17.77
N LYS A 215 -21.01 -13.01 -18.14
CA LYS A 215 -20.49 -12.94 -19.52
C LYS A 215 -20.22 -14.28 -20.19
N THR A 216 -20.17 -15.40 -19.46
CA THR A 216 -19.67 -16.67 -20.00
C THR A 216 -20.53 -17.89 -19.65
N ASN A 217 -20.35 -18.99 -20.41
CA ASN A 217 -21.00 -20.27 -20.14
C ASN A 217 -20.42 -20.95 -18.89
N SER A 218 -21.23 -21.78 -18.22
CA SER A 218 -20.85 -22.48 -16.99
C SER A 218 -19.58 -23.34 -17.13
N LEU A 219 -19.36 -23.97 -18.29
CA LEU A 219 -18.17 -24.78 -18.55
C LEU A 219 -16.89 -23.93 -18.63
N THR A 220 -16.91 -22.82 -19.37
CA THR A 220 -15.79 -21.87 -19.47
C THR A 220 -15.52 -21.18 -18.14
N PHE A 221 -16.56 -20.96 -17.35
CA PHE A 221 -16.44 -20.41 -16.02
C PHE A 221 -15.73 -21.39 -15.06
N GLY A 222 -16.15 -22.66 -15.05
CA GLY A 222 -15.51 -23.70 -14.25
C GLY A 222 -14.05 -23.92 -14.63
N SER A 223 -13.72 -23.92 -15.93
CA SER A 223 -12.33 -24.09 -16.38
C SER A 223 -11.42 -22.93 -15.97
N VAL A 224 -11.91 -21.69 -16.01
CA VAL A 224 -11.12 -20.51 -15.59
C VAL A 224 -10.86 -20.51 -14.08
N ILE A 225 -11.84 -20.88 -13.25
CA ILE A 225 -11.61 -21.02 -11.80
C ILE A 225 -10.63 -22.16 -11.50
N LEU A 226 -10.80 -23.31 -12.16
CA LEU A 226 -9.92 -24.45 -11.96
C LEU A 226 -8.48 -24.07 -12.33
N PHE A 227 -8.30 -23.37 -13.45
CA PHE A 227 -7.00 -22.85 -13.87
C PHE A 227 -6.41 -21.83 -12.89
N PHE A 228 -7.22 -20.91 -12.36
CA PHE A 228 -6.82 -19.99 -11.30
C PHE A 228 -6.37 -20.77 -10.05
N GLY A 229 -7.13 -21.77 -9.63
CA GLY A 229 -6.77 -22.67 -8.53
C GLY A 229 -5.41 -23.34 -8.74
N LEU A 230 -5.21 -23.95 -9.90
CA LEU A 230 -3.97 -24.68 -10.22
C LEU A 230 -2.73 -23.77 -10.27
N ILE A 231 -2.85 -22.55 -10.80
CA ILE A 231 -1.73 -21.61 -10.87
C ILE A 231 -1.34 -21.09 -9.49
N PHE A 232 -2.33 -20.77 -8.65
CA PHE A 232 -2.06 -20.11 -7.37
C PHE A 232 -1.81 -21.07 -6.21
N PHE A 233 -2.18 -22.35 -6.35
CA PHE A 233 -1.88 -23.39 -5.37
C PHE A 233 -0.39 -23.48 -4.98
N PRO A 234 0.58 -23.53 -5.91
CA PRO A 234 2.00 -23.54 -5.56
C PRO A 234 2.51 -22.23 -4.95
N THR A 235 1.71 -21.15 -5.00
CA THR A 235 2.06 -19.82 -4.45
C THR A 235 1.32 -19.50 -3.16
N LEU A 236 0.66 -20.47 -2.51
CA LEU A 236 -0.07 -20.25 -1.26
C LEU A 236 0.84 -19.78 -0.11
N GLU A 237 2.14 -20.05 -0.17
CA GLU A 237 3.10 -19.54 0.83
C GLU A 237 3.50 -18.07 0.57
N THR A 238 3.16 -17.52 -0.60
CA THR A 238 3.57 -16.16 -1.02
C THR A 238 2.37 -15.24 -1.26
N PRO A 239 1.80 -14.64 -0.19
CA PRO A 239 0.64 -13.75 -0.32
C PRO A 239 0.91 -12.57 -1.26
N GLY A 240 2.16 -12.08 -1.33
CA GLY A 240 2.57 -10.99 -2.22
C GLY A 240 2.27 -11.26 -3.71
N ILE A 241 2.52 -12.48 -4.20
CA ILE A 241 2.25 -12.83 -5.61
C ILE A 241 0.74 -12.81 -5.87
N ILE A 242 -0.04 -13.46 -4.99
CA ILE A 242 -1.50 -13.54 -5.12
C ILE A 242 -2.13 -12.15 -5.09
N VAL A 243 -1.67 -11.28 -4.19
CA VAL A 243 -2.10 -9.87 -4.09
C VAL A 243 -1.84 -9.12 -5.38
N SER A 244 -0.64 -9.23 -5.94
CA SER A 244 -0.30 -8.50 -7.16
C SER A 244 -1.19 -8.92 -8.32
N PHE A 245 -1.47 -10.22 -8.45
CA PHE A 245 -2.45 -10.71 -9.42
C PHE A 245 -3.88 -10.21 -9.15
N PHE A 246 -4.30 -10.18 -7.88
CA PHE A 246 -5.60 -9.62 -7.51
C PHE A 246 -5.73 -8.14 -7.89
N LEU A 247 -4.69 -7.34 -7.63
CA LEU A 247 -4.65 -5.92 -8.05
C LEU A 247 -4.61 -5.77 -9.57
N LEU A 248 -3.92 -6.67 -10.28
CA LEU A 248 -3.93 -6.70 -11.76
C LEU A 248 -5.35 -6.96 -12.28
N LEU A 249 -6.06 -7.94 -11.71
CA LEU A 249 -7.46 -8.23 -12.08
C LEU A 249 -8.37 -7.03 -11.80
N ILE A 250 -8.25 -6.39 -10.64
CA ILE A 250 -8.99 -5.17 -10.33
C ILE A 250 -8.67 -4.06 -11.34
N GLY A 251 -7.39 -3.81 -11.59
CA GLY A 251 -6.92 -2.76 -12.50
C GLY A 251 -7.47 -2.95 -13.92
N PHE A 252 -7.48 -4.19 -14.41
CA PHE A 252 -8.04 -4.55 -15.70
C PHE A 252 -9.57 -4.41 -15.74
N VAL A 253 -10.29 -4.98 -14.77
CA VAL A 253 -11.76 -4.96 -14.71
C VAL A 253 -12.31 -3.54 -14.56
N ARG A 254 -11.62 -2.71 -13.78
CA ARG A 254 -12.06 -1.33 -13.48
C ARG A 254 -11.46 -0.30 -14.44
N GLY A 255 -10.57 -0.71 -15.35
CA GLY A 255 -9.95 0.17 -16.34
C GLY A 255 -9.00 1.22 -15.72
N ILE A 256 -8.32 0.86 -14.62
CA ILE A 256 -7.47 1.77 -13.86
C ILE A 256 -6.00 1.45 -14.18
N PRO A 257 -5.34 2.21 -15.09
CA PRO A 257 -4.02 1.85 -15.61
C PRO A 257 -2.93 1.90 -14.52
N PHE A 258 -3.01 2.86 -13.60
CA PHE A 258 -2.08 2.97 -12.48
C PHE A 258 -2.03 1.68 -11.65
N LEU A 259 -3.20 1.09 -11.37
CA LEU A 259 -3.28 -0.14 -10.57
C LEU A 259 -2.64 -1.32 -11.30
N SER A 260 -2.88 -1.42 -12.61
CA SER A 260 -2.27 -2.45 -13.45
C SER A 260 -0.75 -2.31 -13.50
N TYR A 261 -0.21 -1.10 -13.65
CA TYR A 261 1.25 -0.88 -13.65
C TYR A 261 1.86 -1.19 -12.28
N LEU A 262 1.22 -0.75 -11.20
CA LEU A 262 1.65 -1.05 -9.84
C LEU A 262 1.65 -2.56 -9.57
N ALA A 263 0.62 -3.27 -10.04
CA ALA A 263 0.50 -4.71 -9.93
C ALA A 263 1.61 -5.44 -10.71
N TRP A 264 1.92 -5.03 -11.94
CA TRP A 264 3.03 -5.61 -12.71
C TRP A 264 4.38 -5.40 -12.03
N PHE A 265 4.63 -4.18 -11.55
CA PHE A 265 5.88 -3.86 -10.86
C PHE A 265 6.04 -4.68 -9.57
N SER A 266 4.99 -4.74 -8.74
CA SER A 266 5.01 -5.52 -7.50
C SER A 266 5.04 -7.03 -7.72
N LEU A 267 4.38 -7.54 -8.76
CA LEU A 267 4.49 -8.94 -9.18
C LEU A 267 5.94 -9.30 -9.49
N GLY A 268 6.64 -8.44 -10.25
CA GLY A 268 8.07 -8.61 -10.52
C GLY A 268 8.88 -8.67 -9.23
N LEU A 269 8.71 -7.69 -8.34
CA LEU A 269 9.42 -7.64 -7.06
C LEU A 269 9.18 -8.88 -6.19
N PHE A 270 7.93 -9.30 -6.01
CA PHE A 270 7.61 -10.49 -5.20
C PHE A 270 8.04 -11.79 -5.85
N TYR A 271 8.02 -11.87 -7.18
CA TYR A 271 8.55 -13.02 -7.89
C TYR A 271 10.07 -13.14 -7.70
N PHE A 272 10.80 -12.02 -7.79
CA PHE A 272 12.23 -12.01 -7.46
C PHE A 272 12.47 -12.42 -6.00
N ALA A 273 11.72 -11.85 -5.05
CA ALA A 273 11.85 -12.19 -3.64
C ALA A 273 11.60 -13.68 -3.39
N PHE A 274 10.52 -14.23 -3.94
CA PHE A 274 10.21 -15.66 -3.87
C PHE A 274 11.30 -16.54 -4.48
N TYR A 275 11.85 -16.15 -5.63
CA TYR A 275 12.93 -16.89 -6.27
C TYR A 275 14.18 -16.97 -5.38
N TYR A 276 14.52 -15.91 -4.67
CA TYR A 276 15.63 -15.91 -3.72
C TYR A 276 15.31 -16.68 -2.43
N ASP A 277 14.05 -16.68 -2.02
CA ASP A 277 13.61 -17.33 -0.78
C ASP A 277 13.48 -18.85 -0.87
N LEU A 278 13.42 -19.42 -2.08
CA LEU A 278 13.46 -20.86 -2.29
C LEU A 278 14.80 -21.43 -1.80
N ASP A 279 14.76 -22.22 -0.72
CA ASP A 279 15.90 -22.98 -0.17
C ASP A 279 16.26 -24.21 -1.03
N THR A 280 16.26 -24.04 -2.35
CA THR A 280 16.55 -25.08 -3.34
C THR A 280 17.85 -24.78 -4.07
N THR A 281 18.48 -25.81 -4.62
CA THR A 281 19.71 -25.62 -5.40
C THR A 281 19.44 -24.78 -6.65
N LEU A 282 20.46 -24.07 -7.15
CA LEU A 282 20.39 -23.34 -8.43
C LEU A 282 19.93 -24.22 -9.60
N LEU A 283 20.26 -25.51 -9.56
CA LEU A 283 19.85 -26.50 -10.56
C LEU A 283 18.35 -26.77 -10.52
N GLU A 284 17.74 -26.87 -9.34
CA GLU A 284 16.29 -27.09 -9.22
C GLU A 284 15.51 -25.84 -9.64
N LYS A 285 16.02 -24.65 -9.28
CA LYS A 285 15.45 -23.38 -9.72
C LYS A 285 15.43 -23.28 -11.25
N SER A 286 16.52 -23.66 -11.92
CA SER A 286 16.59 -23.64 -13.38
C SER A 286 15.65 -24.66 -14.04
N LYS A 287 15.51 -25.87 -13.46
CA LYS A 287 14.53 -26.87 -13.92
C LYS A 287 13.09 -26.37 -13.79
N LEU A 288 12.74 -25.73 -12.68
CA LEU A 288 11.40 -25.16 -12.46
C LEU A 288 11.09 -24.03 -13.45
N MET A 289 12.05 -23.14 -13.72
CA MET A 289 11.88 -22.06 -14.71
C MET A 289 11.75 -22.59 -16.14
N LEU A 290 12.57 -23.57 -16.53
CA LEU A 290 12.44 -24.23 -17.83
C LEU A 290 11.12 -24.99 -17.96
N GLY A 291 10.71 -25.71 -16.92
CA GLY A 291 9.45 -26.47 -16.90
C GLY A 291 8.22 -25.57 -17.00
N SER A 292 8.17 -24.49 -16.22
CA SER A 292 7.07 -23.52 -16.26
C SER A 292 6.99 -22.78 -17.59
N SER A 293 8.12 -22.34 -18.15
CA SER A 293 8.16 -21.70 -19.48
C SER A 293 7.72 -22.65 -20.60
N LEU A 294 8.14 -23.92 -20.57
CA LEU A 294 7.66 -24.96 -21.50
C LEU A 294 6.16 -25.18 -21.35
N LEU A 295 5.63 -25.26 -20.12
CA LEU A 295 4.19 -25.39 -19.86
C LEU A 295 3.40 -24.21 -20.44
N PHE A 296 3.86 -22.98 -20.21
CA PHE A 296 3.23 -21.78 -20.79
C PHE A 296 3.31 -21.77 -22.31
N PHE A 297 4.44 -22.21 -22.89
CA PHE A 297 4.61 -22.32 -24.34
C PHE A 297 3.66 -23.35 -24.95
N CYS A 298 3.53 -24.53 -24.33
CA CYS A 298 2.57 -25.56 -24.71
C CYS A 298 1.13 -25.05 -24.57
N ALA A 299 0.79 -24.40 -23.46
CA ALA A 299 -0.55 -23.83 -23.24
C ALA A 299 -0.87 -22.76 -24.29
N TYR A 300 0.09 -21.88 -24.61
CA TYR A 300 -0.06 -20.89 -25.68
C TYR A 300 -0.28 -21.57 -27.05
N PHE A 301 0.49 -22.60 -27.36
CA PHE A 301 0.36 -23.33 -28.63
C PHE A 301 -1.00 -24.05 -28.72
N CYS A 302 -1.45 -24.71 -27.65
CA CYS A 302 -2.77 -25.33 -27.56
C CYS A 302 -3.90 -24.30 -27.68
N LEU A 303 -3.78 -23.13 -27.04
CA LEU A 303 -4.75 -22.05 -27.17
C LEU A 303 -4.77 -21.44 -28.57
N ARG A 304 -3.62 -21.35 -29.25
CA ARG A 304 -3.51 -20.86 -30.63
C ARG A 304 -4.11 -21.85 -31.63
N LEU A 305 -3.95 -23.15 -31.39
CA LEU A 305 -4.54 -24.22 -32.20
C LEU A 305 -6.02 -24.46 -31.88
N SER A 306 -6.49 -23.98 -30.72
CA SER A 306 -7.90 -24.06 -30.34
C SER A 306 -8.77 -23.25 -31.32
N PRO A 307 -9.92 -23.80 -31.77
CA PRO A 307 -10.82 -23.13 -32.72
C PRO A 307 -11.43 -21.81 -32.21
N MET A 308 -11.16 -21.42 -30.96
CA MET A 308 -11.56 -20.13 -30.40
C MET A 308 -10.88 -18.92 -31.07
N GLY A 309 -9.76 -19.11 -31.78
CA GLY A 309 -9.07 -18.05 -32.52
C GLY A 309 -9.72 -17.63 -33.85
N LYS A 310 -10.74 -18.34 -34.34
CA LYS A 310 -11.36 -18.09 -35.66
C LYS A 310 -12.61 -17.21 -35.66
N LYS A 311 -12.99 -16.64 -34.51
CA LYS A 311 -14.05 -15.61 -34.45
C LYS A 311 -13.49 -14.31 -33.87
N ARG A 312 -12.65 -13.63 -34.65
CA ARG A 312 -12.48 -12.18 -34.61
C ARG A 312 -12.48 -11.67 -36.02
#